data_AF-A0A3N5MH24-F1
#
_entry.id   AF-A0A3N5MH24-F1
#
_cell.length_a   1.000
_cell.length_b   1.000
_cell.length_c   1.000
_cell.angle_alpha   90.00
_cell.angle_beta   90.00
_cell.angle_gamma   90.00
#
_symmetry.space_group_name_H-M   'P 1'
#
loop_
_entity.id
_entity.type
_entity.pdbx_description
1 polymer ?
#
loop_
_entity_poly.entity_id
_entity_poly.type
_entity_poly.pdbx_seq_one_letter_code
_entity_poly.pdbx_strand_id
1 'polypeptide(L)'
;MRILLPTGAATETLVRRAAAGYDADVVVTGQIASFLTPHALRMLLKEKKYDCVIISGMCTASFEQVEYETGIPIYRGPRHAADLTLVMPLVGTETFSRTVPADDFLAARRSRTAMQRIEEHERNAVPDFLIRGVKIGGGSRIKVLAEIMDAPRQENIREQVEHFFAQGADIVDLGFGFDTTQRDVRQVFSELDGIDRALAADTQDPDLIRAALVRADLILSLQEENIPQVGKAIANAGIAAVVVPGQNSLAKNTAMAKAAGISCLVADPLLRPAGSGLVASLKNFKKSRYPLFFGAGNVTELFD
;
A
#
# COMPACT_ATOMS: atom_id res chain seq x y z
N MET A 1 7.21 -33.41 16.90
CA MET A 1 8.40 -32.59 17.11
C MET A 1 8.16 -31.75 18.36
N ARG A 2 8.99 -31.94 19.37
CA ARG A 2 8.82 -31.33 20.69
C ARG A 2 9.64 -30.06 20.81
N ILE A 3 9.00 -28.94 21.12
CA ILE A 3 9.61 -27.59 21.09
C ILE A 3 9.73 -27.04 22.51
N LEU A 4 10.85 -26.41 22.85
CA LEU A 4 10.97 -25.58 24.06
C LEU A 4 10.79 -24.11 23.70
N LEU A 5 9.91 -23.42 24.42
CA LEU A 5 9.62 -21.99 24.26
C LEU A 5 9.90 -21.25 25.59
N PRO A 6 11.16 -20.84 25.85
CA PRO A 6 11.48 -20.01 27.00
C PRO A 6 10.88 -18.62 26.81
N THR A 7 10.15 -18.13 27.81
CA THR A 7 9.49 -16.81 27.78
C THR A 7 9.64 -16.07 29.10
N GLY A 8 9.36 -14.77 29.09
CA GLY A 8 9.14 -13.99 30.30
C GLY A 8 7.67 -14.05 30.73
N ALA A 9 7.42 -13.75 32.01
CA ALA A 9 6.08 -13.69 32.60
C ALA A 9 5.18 -12.67 31.86
N ALA A 10 5.75 -11.56 31.39
CA ALA A 10 5.01 -10.52 30.67
C ALA A 10 4.37 -11.02 29.35
N THR A 11 4.93 -12.05 28.74
CA THR A 11 4.48 -12.58 27.43
C THR A 11 3.94 -13.99 27.50
N GLU A 12 3.87 -14.61 28.69
CA GLU A 12 3.48 -16.01 28.88
C GLU A 12 2.16 -16.36 28.21
N THR A 13 1.11 -15.56 28.43
CA THR A 13 -0.22 -15.80 27.86
C THR A 13 -0.21 -15.84 26.33
N LEU A 14 0.58 -14.97 25.69
CA LEU A 14 0.70 -14.93 24.23
C LEU A 14 1.46 -16.15 23.72
N VAL A 15 2.57 -16.52 24.38
CA VAL A 15 3.37 -17.69 23.98
C VAL A 15 2.58 -18.98 24.16
N ARG A 16 1.85 -19.15 25.27
CA ARG A 16 0.97 -20.31 25.48
C ARG A 16 -0.14 -20.40 24.43
N ARG A 17 -0.72 -19.26 24.04
CA ARG A 17 -1.73 -19.22 22.97
C ARG A 17 -1.12 -19.61 21.62
N ALA A 18 0.07 -19.13 21.30
CA ALA A 18 0.77 -19.49 20.07
C ALA A 18 1.19 -20.97 20.02
N ALA A 19 1.57 -21.52 21.17
CA ALA A 19 1.95 -22.93 21.32
C ALA A 19 0.75 -23.89 21.29
N ALA A 20 -0.48 -23.39 21.41
CA ALA A 20 -1.67 -24.24 21.43
C ALA A 20 -1.80 -25.04 20.12
N GLY A 21 -1.92 -26.36 20.24
CA GLY A 21 -1.97 -27.28 19.10
C GLY A 21 -0.60 -27.82 18.65
N TYR A 22 0.50 -27.42 19.30
CA TYR A 22 1.84 -27.95 19.07
C TYR A 22 2.33 -28.74 20.30
N ASP A 23 3.19 -29.72 20.08
CA ASP A 23 3.94 -30.40 21.16
C ASP A 23 5.05 -29.46 21.65
N ALA A 24 4.69 -28.51 22.51
CA ALA A 24 5.57 -27.44 22.96
C ALA A 24 5.47 -27.18 24.47
N ASP A 25 6.62 -27.14 25.14
CA ASP A 25 6.71 -26.72 26.54
C ASP A 25 7.01 -25.21 26.60
N VAL A 26 6.11 -24.46 27.23
CA VAL A 26 6.31 -23.03 27.52
C VAL A 26 6.81 -22.87 28.95
N VAL A 27 8.04 -22.35 29.09
CA VAL A 27 8.71 -22.20 30.38
C VAL A 27 9.01 -20.73 30.65
N VAL A 28 8.56 -20.25 31.81
CA VAL A 28 8.82 -18.88 32.26
C VAL A 28 10.18 -18.82 32.97
N THR A 29 11.12 -18.04 32.43
CA THR A 29 12.51 -17.96 32.94
C THR A 29 12.83 -16.65 33.66
N GLY A 30 11.85 -15.76 33.81
CA GLY A 30 11.99 -14.45 34.42
C GLY A 30 10.85 -13.51 34.00
N GLN A 31 11.03 -12.20 34.17
CA GLN A 31 10.05 -11.19 33.76
C GLN A 31 10.05 -10.97 32.24
N ILE A 32 11.23 -10.91 31.61
CA ILE A 32 11.41 -10.59 30.19
C ILE A 32 12.16 -11.72 29.49
N ALA A 33 11.61 -12.19 28.35
CA ALA A 33 12.16 -13.31 27.59
C ALA A 33 13.57 -13.04 27.02
N SER A 34 13.87 -11.79 26.64
CA SER A 34 15.15 -11.39 26.04
C SER A 34 16.34 -11.48 26.99
N PHE A 35 16.10 -11.60 28.30
CA PHE A 35 17.14 -11.76 29.32
C PHE A 35 17.54 -13.21 29.58
N LEU A 36 17.03 -14.15 28.77
CA LEU A 36 17.46 -15.54 28.83
C LEU A 36 18.98 -15.63 28.66
N THR A 37 19.64 -16.34 29.57
CA THR A 37 21.08 -16.58 29.51
C THR A 37 21.39 -18.00 29.02
N PRO A 38 22.57 -18.24 28.43
CA PRO A 38 22.98 -19.58 28.03
C PRO A 38 22.98 -20.59 29.18
N HIS A 39 23.38 -20.14 30.38
CA HIS A 39 23.35 -20.97 31.58
C HIS A 39 21.92 -21.38 31.97
N ALA A 40 20.98 -20.42 31.99
CA ALA A 40 19.59 -20.71 32.31
C ALA A 40 18.98 -21.69 31.30
N LEU A 41 19.22 -21.48 30.00
CA LEU A 41 18.73 -22.39 28.97
C LEU A 41 19.33 -23.80 29.11
N ARG A 42 20.63 -23.91 29.40
CA ARG A 42 21.29 -25.20 29.62
C ARG A 42 20.67 -25.98 30.77
N MET A 43 20.24 -25.31 31.84
CA MET A 43 19.56 -25.97 32.96
C MET A 43 18.19 -26.52 32.56
N LEU A 44 17.42 -25.79 31.74
CA LEU A 44 16.12 -26.26 31.22
C LEU A 44 16.26 -27.50 30.33
N LEU A 45 17.35 -27.58 29.56
CA LEU A 45 17.60 -28.68 28.63
C LEU A 45 18.09 -29.97 29.32
N LYS A 46 18.41 -29.95 30.62
CA LYS A 46 18.81 -31.17 31.36
C LYS A 46 17.64 -32.08 31.70
N GLU A 47 16.44 -31.53 31.87
CA GLU A 47 15.30 -32.25 32.42
C GLU A 47 14.55 -33.06 31.36
N LYS A 48 14.53 -32.57 30.11
CA LYS A 48 13.73 -33.12 29.02
C LYS A 48 14.47 -32.99 27.69
N LYS A 49 14.18 -33.91 26.77
CA LYS A 49 14.65 -33.84 25.39
C LYS A 49 13.68 -33.01 24.55
N TYR A 50 14.25 -32.12 23.74
CA TYR A 50 13.54 -31.29 22.77
C TYR A 50 14.18 -31.46 21.40
N ASP A 51 13.38 -31.33 20.35
CA ASP A 51 13.87 -31.34 18.98
C ASP A 51 14.42 -29.97 18.57
N CYS A 52 13.91 -28.89 19.19
CA CYS A 52 14.47 -27.54 19.05
C CYS A 52 14.05 -26.62 20.19
N VAL A 53 14.76 -25.50 20.32
CA VAL A 53 14.40 -24.37 21.19
C VAL A 53 14.13 -23.16 20.31
N ILE A 54 13.07 -22.40 20.60
CA ILE A 54 12.84 -21.08 19.99
C ILE A 54 12.91 -20.03 21.09
N ILE A 55 13.96 -19.23 21.06
CA ILE A 55 14.18 -18.12 22.01
C ILE A 55 13.63 -16.81 21.45
N SER A 56 13.49 -15.79 22.30
CA SER A 56 13.09 -14.46 21.83
C SER A 56 14.06 -13.92 20.78
N GLY A 57 13.52 -13.31 19.72
CA GLY A 57 14.29 -12.57 18.73
C GLY A 57 15.04 -11.36 19.31
N MET A 58 14.64 -10.88 20.49
CA MET A 58 15.28 -9.77 21.21
C MET A 58 16.46 -10.19 22.10
N CYS A 59 16.77 -11.48 22.24
CA CYS A 59 17.96 -11.91 22.98
C CYS A 59 19.22 -11.26 22.37
N THR A 60 20.30 -11.10 23.12
CA THR A 60 21.59 -10.66 22.54
C THR A 60 22.71 -11.65 22.80
N ALA A 61 22.51 -12.55 23.77
CA ALA A 61 23.42 -13.65 24.06
C ALA A 61 23.56 -14.60 22.86
N SER A 62 24.76 -15.17 22.71
CA SER A 62 25.01 -16.32 21.84
C SER A 62 24.70 -17.61 22.60
N PHE A 63 24.03 -18.54 21.92
CA PHE A 63 23.66 -19.86 22.45
C PHE A 63 24.37 -21.01 21.74
N GLU A 64 25.34 -20.70 20.87
CA GLU A 64 26.09 -21.68 20.08
C GLU A 64 26.74 -22.76 20.93
N GLN A 65 27.35 -22.40 22.06
CA GLN A 65 27.95 -23.35 22.98
C GLN A 65 26.91 -24.32 23.58
N VAL A 66 25.70 -23.82 23.90
CA VAL A 66 24.62 -24.65 24.46
C VAL A 66 24.10 -25.61 23.40
N GLU A 67 23.94 -25.14 22.16
CA GLU A 67 23.56 -25.99 21.03
C GLU A 67 24.62 -27.07 20.77
N TYR A 68 25.91 -26.71 20.77
CA TYR A 68 27.01 -27.66 20.59
C TYR A 68 27.03 -28.77 21.66
N GLU A 69 26.85 -28.40 22.93
CA GLU A 69 26.89 -29.36 24.05
C GLU A 69 25.65 -30.24 24.15
N THR A 70 24.48 -29.73 23.75
CA THR A 70 23.21 -30.45 23.86
C THR A 70 22.83 -31.19 22.58
N GLY A 71 23.37 -30.78 21.43
CA GLY A 71 22.97 -31.22 20.11
C GLY A 71 21.58 -30.76 19.69
N ILE A 72 20.93 -29.89 20.48
CA ILE A 72 19.58 -29.40 20.22
C ILE A 72 19.68 -28.03 19.52
N PRO A 73 19.11 -27.87 18.32
CA PRO A 73 19.16 -26.60 17.62
C PRO A 73 18.41 -25.48 18.35
N ILE A 74 19.03 -24.30 18.45
CA ILE A 74 18.48 -23.14 19.16
C ILE A 74 18.23 -22.02 18.15
N TYR A 75 16.96 -21.78 17.86
CA TYR A 75 16.53 -20.81 16.86
C TYR A 75 16.10 -19.48 17.47
N ARG A 76 16.37 -18.40 16.73
CA ARG A 76 15.86 -17.07 17.01
C ARG A 76 14.41 -16.95 16.53
N GLY A 77 13.50 -16.87 17.48
CA GLY A 77 12.10 -16.54 17.22
C GLY A 77 11.89 -15.07 16.87
N PRO A 78 10.62 -14.62 16.91
CA PRO A 78 10.27 -13.23 16.64
C PRO A 78 10.68 -12.33 17.82
N ARG A 79 10.91 -11.04 17.55
CA ARG A 79 11.13 -10.01 18.56
C ARG A 79 9.89 -9.81 19.41
N HIS A 80 8.70 -9.85 18.80
CA HIS A 80 7.41 -9.71 19.49
C HIS A 80 6.72 -11.07 19.66
N ALA A 81 6.28 -11.39 20.87
CA ALA A 81 5.64 -12.67 21.18
C ALA A 81 4.32 -12.92 20.40
N ALA A 82 3.63 -11.85 19.98
CA ALA A 82 2.41 -11.96 19.18
C ALA A 82 2.65 -12.63 17.81
N ASP A 83 3.83 -12.39 17.23
CA ASP A 83 4.22 -12.93 15.92
C ASP A 83 4.62 -14.42 15.99
N LEU A 84 4.77 -14.98 17.20
CA LEU A 84 5.09 -16.42 17.36
C LEU A 84 4.01 -17.31 16.73
N THR A 85 2.75 -16.86 16.72
CA THR A 85 1.65 -17.55 16.04
C THR A 85 1.89 -17.78 14.55
N LEU A 86 2.66 -16.90 13.89
CA LEU A 86 3.03 -17.00 12.49
C LEU A 86 4.26 -17.89 12.27
N VAL A 87 5.10 -18.03 13.30
CA VAL A 87 6.34 -18.83 13.28
C VAL A 87 6.04 -20.30 13.53
N MET A 88 5.13 -20.63 14.46
CA MET A 88 4.85 -22.00 14.87
C MET A 88 4.50 -22.97 13.71
N PRO A 89 3.68 -22.58 12.70
CA PRO A 89 3.39 -23.46 11.55
C PRO A 89 4.61 -23.78 10.68
N LEU A 90 5.69 -23.00 10.78
CA LEU A 90 6.89 -23.15 9.96
C LEU A 90 7.97 -24.00 10.62
N VAL A 91 7.81 -24.31 11.91
CA VAL A 91 8.79 -25.12 12.65
C VAL A 91 8.80 -26.54 12.08
N GLY A 92 9.97 -26.99 11.64
CA GLY A 92 10.17 -28.29 11.01
C GLY A 92 9.92 -28.33 9.50
N THR A 93 9.36 -27.27 8.91
CA THR A 93 9.26 -27.12 7.44
C THR A 93 10.30 -26.16 6.88
N GLU A 94 10.72 -25.19 7.68
CA GLU A 94 11.73 -24.19 7.33
C GLU A 94 12.88 -24.23 8.33
N THR A 95 14.08 -23.83 7.88
CA THR A 95 15.23 -23.68 8.78
C THR A 95 15.31 -22.26 9.29
N PHE A 96 15.12 -22.06 10.59
CA PHE A 96 15.26 -20.75 11.21
C PHE A 96 16.72 -20.37 11.45
N SER A 97 16.97 -19.06 11.54
CA SER A 97 18.30 -18.54 11.87
C SER A 97 18.60 -18.68 13.37
N ARG A 98 19.89 -18.82 13.69
CA ARG A 98 20.42 -18.81 15.06
C ARG A 98 20.77 -17.40 15.54
N THR A 99 20.86 -16.44 14.61
CA THR A 99 21.38 -15.09 14.84
C THR A 99 20.41 -13.99 14.40
N VAL A 100 19.62 -14.23 13.35
CA VAL A 100 18.65 -13.27 12.79
C VAL A 100 17.25 -13.57 13.34
N PRO A 101 16.53 -12.57 13.87
CA PRO A 101 15.14 -12.76 14.33
C PRO A 101 14.22 -13.29 13.23
N ALA A 102 13.28 -14.17 13.60
CA ALA A 102 12.36 -14.78 12.65
C ALA A 102 11.51 -13.74 11.88
N ASP A 103 11.24 -12.58 12.48
CA ASP A 103 10.45 -11.51 11.85
C ASP A 103 11.07 -10.98 10.56
N ASP A 104 12.40 -10.96 10.47
CA ASP A 104 13.10 -10.40 9.31
C ASP A 104 12.94 -11.34 8.11
N PHE A 105 13.02 -12.66 8.34
CA PHE A 105 12.71 -13.68 7.33
C PHE A 105 11.22 -13.72 6.98
N LEU A 106 10.36 -13.60 8.00
CA LEU A 106 8.92 -13.57 7.81
C LEU A 106 8.47 -12.33 7.05
N ALA A 107 9.13 -11.19 7.16
CA ALA A 107 8.75 -9.95 6.48
C ALA A 107 8.67 -10.13 4.96
N ALA A 108 9.70 -10.73 4.35
CA ALA A 108 9.73 -11.00 2.92
C ALA A 108 8.66 -12.01 2.48
N ARG A 109 8.38 -13.03 3.31
CA ARG A 109 7.30 -14.00 3.04
C ARG A 109 5.92 -13.36 3.18
N ARG A 110 5.69 -12.57 4.23
CA ARG A 110 4.45 -11.83 4.46
C ARG A 110 4.16 -10.89 3.30
N SER A 111 5.18 -10.14 2.86
CA SER A 111 5.07 -9.27 1.70
C SER A 111 4.65 -10.06 0.45
N ARG A 112 5.34 -11.18 0.14
CA ARG A 112 4.96 -12.04 -1.00
C ARG A 112 3.54 -12.59 -0.89
N THR A 113 3.14 -13.15 0.24
CA THR A 113 1.79 -13.67 0.45
C THR A 113 0.74 -12.57 0.36
N ALA A 114 1.01 -11.37 0.90
CA ALA A 114 0.11 -10.23 0.78
C ALA A 114 -0.02 -9.78 -0.68
N MET A 115 1.10 -9.68 -1.41
CA MET A 115 1.12 -9.31 -2.82
C MET A 115 0.31 -10.31 -3.66
N GLN A 116 0.52 -11.61 -3.46
CA GLN A 116 -0.24 -12.66 -4.14
C GLN A 116 -1.74 -12.58 -3.86
N ARG A 117 -2.13 -12.34 -2.61
CA ARG A 117 -3.55 -12.15 -2.26
C ARG A 117 -4.15 -10.91 -2.92
N ILE A 118 -3.41 -9.82 -2.97
CA ILE A 118 -3.83 -8.59 -3.63
C ILE A 118 -4.00 -8.83 -5.13
N GLU A 119 -3.04 -9.50 -5.77
CA GLU A 119 -3.09 -9.84 -7.20
C GLU A 119 -4.26 -10.78 -7.53
N GLU A 120 -4.48 -11.81 -6.72
CA GLU A 120 -5.60 -12.74 -6.88
C GLU A 120 -6.95 -12.04 -6.70
N HIS A 121 -7.05 -11.19 -5.67
CA HIS A 121 -8.26 -10.40 -5.43
C HIS A 121 -8.53 -9.45 -6.60
N GLU A 122 -7.50 -8.73 -7.05
CA GLU A 122 -7.57 -7.81 -8.18
C GLU A 122 -7.97 -8.54 -9.47
N ARG A 123 -7.43 -9.73 -9.72
CA ARG A 123 -7.76 -10.55 -10.89
C ARG A 123 -9.24 -10.92 -10.92
N ASN A 124 -9.79 -11.32 -9.78
CA ASN A 124 -11.17 -11.77 -9.63
C ASN A 124 -12.17 -10.62 -9.39
N ALA A 125 -11.69 -9.41 -9.11
CA ALA A 125 -12.51 -8.25 -8.85
C ALA A 125 -13.35 -7.84 -10.07
N VAL A 126 -14.62 -7.51 -9.82
CA VAL A 126 -15.49 -6.81 -10.76
C VAL A 126 -15.35 -5.31 -10.50
N PRO A 127 -14.81 -4.52 -11.45
CA PRO A 127 -14.73 -3.08 -11.32
C PRO A 127 -16.04 -2.38 -11.64
N ASP A 128 -16.13 -1.10 -11.29
CA ASP A 128 -17.19 -0.22 -11.78
C ASP A 128 -16.96 0.15 -13.27
N PHE A 129 -15.69 0.38 -13.65
CA PHE A 129 -15.27 0.63 -15.04
C PHE A 129 -13.77 0.38 -15.24
N LEU A 130 -13.30 0.48 -16.49
CA LEU A 130 -11.89 0.32 -16.87
C LEU A 130 -11.32 1.62 -17.43
N ILE A 131 -10.07 1.94 -17.08
CA ILE A 131 -9.25 2.98 -17.72
C ILE A 131 -8.01 2.29 -18.28
N ARG A 132 -7.87 2.16 -19.61
CA ARG A 132 -6.73 1.42 -20.24
C ARG A 132 -6.45 0.05 -19.60
N GLY A 133 -7.51 -0.71 -19.30
CA GLY A 133 -7.42 -2.02 -18.65
C GLY A 133 -7.22 -1.97 -17.12
N VAL A 134 -6.97 -0.80 -16.53
CA VAL A 134 -6.94 -0.59 -15.08
C VAL A 134 -8.37 -0.64 -14.54
N LYS A 135 -8.64 -1.58 -13.63
CA LYS A 135 -9.92 -1.73 -12.92
C LYS A 135 -10.13 -0.61 -11.91
N ILE A 136 -11.20 0.17 -12.03
CA ILE A 136 -11.50 1.23 -11.08
C ILE A 136 -12.78 0.89 -10.31
N GLY A 137 -12.74 1.04 -8.98
CA GLY A 137 -13.91 0.88 -8.13
C GLY A 137 -14.38 -0.57 -7.95
N GLY A 138 -15.63 -0.71 -7.51
CA GLY A 138 -16.26 -2.00 -7.23
C GLY A 138 -15.48 -2.83 -6.21
N GLY A 139 -15.12 -4.06 -6.59
CA GLY A 139 -14.29 -4.95 -5.78
C GLY A 139 -12.79 -4.88 -6.05
N SER A 140 -12.32 -3.93 -6.87
CA SER A 140 -10.87 -3.81 -7.19
C SER A 140 -10.09 -3.19 -6.04
N ARG A 141 -8.77 -3.41 -6.02
CA ARG A 141 -7.90 -2.75 -5.03
C ARG A 141 -7.80 -1.24 -5.31
N ILE A 142 -7.39 -0.50 -4.29
CA ILE A 142 -6.96 0.89 -4.46
C ILE A 142 -5.87 1.00 -5.54
N LYS A 143 -5.96 2.04 -6.38
CA LYS A 143 -4.99 2.35 -7.43
C LYS A 143 -4.06 3.46 -6.99
N VAL A 144 -2.81 3.35 -7.40
CA VAL A 144 -1.78 4.36 -7.17
C VAL A 144 -1.66 5.21 -8.42
N LEU A 145 -1.96 6.49 -8.28
CA LEU A 145 -1.71 7.50 -9.30
C LEU A 145 -0.47 8.28 -8.87
N ALA A 146 0.58 8.25 -9.71
CA ALA A 146 1.82 8.97 -9.48
C ALA A 146 1.79 10.29 -10.24
N GLU A 147 2.14 11.38 -9.56
CA GLU A 147 2.05 12.74 -10.09
C GLU A 147 3.40 13.21 -10.62
N ILE A 148 3.38 13.81 -11.82
CA ILE A 148 4.48 14.60 -12.36
C ILE A 148 4.02 16.05 -12.40
N MET A 149 4.59 16.86 -11.52
CA MET A 149 4.33 18.30 -11.48
C MET A 149 4.92 18.99 -12.70
N ASP A 150 4.15 19.91 -13.28
CA ASP A 150 4.59 20.78 -14.38
C ASP A 150 5.25 20.00 -15.54
N ALA A 151 4.51 19.02 -16.07
CA ALA A 151 4.97 18.08 -17.08
C ALA A 151 5.66 18.74 -18.29
N PRO A 152 5.22 19.90 -18.82
CA PRO A 152 5.90 20.59 -19.92
C PRO A 152 7.33 21.03 -19.63
N ARG A 153 7.71 21.20 -18.36
CA ARG A 153 9.08 21.61 -17.97
C ARG A 153 10.00 20.43 -17.70
N GLN A 154 9.48 19.21 -17.76
CA GLN A 154 10.25 18.02 -17.48
C GLN A 154 11.12 17.66 -18.69
N GLU A 155 12.44 17.70 -18.52
CA GLU A 155 13.38 17.41 -19.62
C GLU A 155 13.28 15.95 -20.11
N ASN A 156 12.93 15.02 -19.21
CA ASN A 156 12.87 13.58 -19.48
C ASN A 156 11.49 12.99 -19.13
N ILE A 157 10.41 13.62 -19.62
CA ILE A 157 9.04 13.25 -19.23
C ILE A 157 8.74 11.76 -19.45
N ARG A 158 9.19 11.19 -20.58
CA ARG A 158 9.02 9.77 -20.91
C ARG A 158 9.69 8.87 -19.87
N GLU A 159 10.94 9.15 -19.54
CA GLU A 159 11.70 8.32 -18.58
C GLU A 159 11.04 8.36 -17.20
N GLN A 160 10.57 9.54 -16.76
CA GLN A 160 9.86 9.67 -15.48
C GLN A 160 8.55 8.88 -15.46
N VAL A 161 7.76 8.98 -16.53
CA VAL A 161 6.52 8.20 -16.68
C VAL A 161 6.83 6.71 -16.63
N GLU A 162 7.79 6.23 -17.40
CA GLU A 162 8.19 4.81 -17.42
C GLU A 162 8.72 4.35 -16.06
N HIS A 163 9.47 5.20 -15.36
CA HIS A 163 9.98 4.96 -14.02
C HIS A 163 8.85 4.78 -13.00
N PHE A 164 7.86 5.67 -12.97
CA PHE A 164 6.74 5.55 -12.03
C PHE A 164 5.94 4.28 -12.22
N PHE A 165 5.69 3.89 -13.47
CA PHE A 165 5.05 2.62 -13.73
C PHE A 165 5.93 1.42 -13.36
N ALA A 166 7.25 1.49 -13.54
CA ALA A 166 8.18 0.45 -13.08
C ALA A 166 8.19 0.33 -11.55
N GLN A 167 7.90 1.42 -10.83
CA GLN A 167 7.69 1.43 -9.38
C GLN A 167 6.29 0.96 -8.94
N GLY A 168 5.40 0.66 -9.88
CA GLY A 168 4.07 0.10 -9.61
C GLY A 168 2.93 1.10 -9.58
N ALA A 169 3.12 2.32 -10.11
CA ALA A 169 1.99 3.20 -10.39
C ALA A 169 1.02 2.53 -11.38
N ASP A 170 -0.28 2.69 -11.15
CA ASP A 170 -1.34 2.22 -12.06
C ASP A 170 -1.65 3.26 -13.14
N ILE A 171 -1.54 4.54 -12.77
CA ILE A 171 -1.80 5.71 -13.61
C ILE A 171 -0.68 6.71 -13.35
N VAL A 172 -0.21 7.41 -14.38
CA VAL A 172 0.67 8.57 -14.21
C VAL A 172 -0.09 9.83 -14.59
N ASP A 173 -0.09 10.80 -13.70
CA ASP A 173 -0.77 12.08 -13.84
C ASP A 173 0.21 13.18 -14.20
N LEU A 174 -0.21 14.02 -15.15
CA LEU A 174 0.60 15.04 -15.77
C LEU A 174 0.01 16.39 -15.40
N GLY A 175 0.67 17.08 -14.47
CA GLY A 175 0.27 18.41 -14.04
C GLY A 175 0.59 19.46 -15.10
N PHE A 176 -0.39 20.28 -15.45
CA PHE A 176 -0.22 21.39 -16.38
C PHE A 176 -0.46 22.73 -15.66
N GLY A 177 0.63 23.47 -15.43
CA GLY A 177 0.61 24.74 -14.71
C GLY A 177 -0.04 25.89 -15.48
N PHE A 178 -0.21 27.04 -14.82
CA PHE A 178 -0.94 28.20 -15.33
C PHE A 178 -0.41 28.81 -16.63
N ASP A 179 0.88 28.69 -16.92
CA ASP A 179 1.50 29.23 -18.14
C ASP A 179 1.62 28.19 -19.26
N THR A 180 1.05 27.01 -19.07
CA THR A 180 0.99 25.95 -20.08
C THR A 180 0.06 26.35 -21.22
N THR A 181 0.47 26.10 -22.46
CA THR A 181 -0.36 26.28 -23.66
C THR A 181 -0.91 24.94 -24.17
N GLN A 182 -1.94 24.99 -25.02
CA GLN A 182 -2.46 23.80 -25.72
C GLN A 182 -1.37 23.08 -26.55
N ARG A 183 -0.38 23.82 -27.04
CA ARG A 183 0.74 23.26 -27.80
C ARG A 183 1.61 22.41 -26.88
N ASP A 184 1.90 22.90 -25.68
CA ASP A 184 2.74 22.21 -24.69
C ASP A 184 2.08 20.91 -24.24
N VAL A 185 0.77 20.93 -23.97
CA VAL A 185 -0.01 19.71 -23.64
C VAL A 185 0.11 18.68 -24.76
N ARG A 186 -0.10 19.09 -26.03
CA ARG A 186 0.00 18.19 -27.18
C ARG A 186 1.42 17.64 -27.36
N GLN A 187 2.43 18.47 -27.11
CA GLN A 187 3.82 18.06 -27.17
C GLN A 187 4.13 17.00 -26.12
N VAL A 188 3.77 17.23 -24.85
CA VAL A 188 3.94 16.26 -23.76
C VAL A 188 3.28 14.93 -24.11
N PHE A 189 2.03 14.93 -24.57
CA PHE A 189 1.35 13.68 -24.93
C PHE A 189 1.97 12.99 -26.16
N SER A 190 2.48 13.75 -27.14
CA SER A 190 3.19 13.17 -28.29
C SER A 190 4.52 12.55 -27.87
N GLU A 191 5.25 13.16 -26.94
CA GLU A 191 6.47 12.60 -26.37
C GLU A 191 6.22 11.29 -25.60
N LEU A 192 4.98 11.01 -25.22
CA LEU A 192 4.54 9.79 -24.54
C LEU A 192 3.84 8.77 -25.49
N ASP A 193 3.83 9.02 -26.79
CA ASP A 193 3.26 8.11 -27.78
C ASP A 193 3.88 6.70 -27.68
N GLY A 194 3.06 5.67 -27.81
CA GLY A 194 3.50 4.27 -27.69
C GLY A 194 3.59 3.74 -26.25
N ILE A 195 3.41 4.58 -25.21
CA ILE A 195 3.18 4.09 -23.85
C ILE A 195 1.73 3.60 -23.76
N ASP A 196 1.50 2.29 -23.72
CA ASP A 196 0.15 1.69 -23.62
C ASP A 196 -0.27 1.48 -22.15
N ARG A 197 -0.27 2.57 -21.38
CA ARG A 197 -0.72 2.61 -19.98
C ARG A 197 -1.55 3.86 -19.71
N ALA A 198 -2.30 3.84 -18.61
CA ALA A 198 -3.21 4.92 -18.25
C ALA A 198 -2.45 6.21 -17.92
N LEU A 199 -2.76 7.28 -18.65
CA LEU A 199 -2.24 8.63 -18.39
C LEU A 199 -3.37 9.55 -17.99
N ALA A 200 -3.12 10.42 -17.03
CA ALA A 200 -4.04 11.46 -16.62
C ALA A 200 -3.52 12.84 -16.97
N ALA A 201 -4.44 13.79 -17.13
CA ALA A 201 -4.12 15.21 -17.27
C ALA A 201 -4.72 15.96 -16.09
N ASP A 202 -3.88 16.63 -15.31
CA ASP A 202 -4.30 17.50 -14.22
C ASP A 202 -4.27 18.96 -14.65
N THR A 203 -5.46 19.47 -14.97
CA THR A 203 -5.71 20.87 -15.26
C THR A 203 -7.21 21.19 -15.15
N GLN A 204 -7.51 22.40 -14.68
CA GLN A 204 -8.87 22.93 -14.68
C GLN A 204 -9.19 23.80 -15.90
N ASP A 205 -8.20 24.08 -16.75
CA ASP A 205 -8.34 24.94 -17.93
C ASP A 205 -9.07 24.20 -19.07
N PRO A 206 -10.23 24.69 -19.54
CA PRO A 206 -11.01 24.04 -20.60
C PRO A 206 -10.25 23.79 -21.91
N ASP A 207 -9.34 24.67 -22.29
CA ASP A 207 -8.56 24.56 -23.53
C ASP A 207 -7.46 23.52 -23.38
N LEU A 208 -6.78 23.48 -22.22
CA LEU A 208 -5.79 22.43 -21.93
C LEU A 208 -6.45 21.06 -21.82
N ILE A 209 -7.62 20.96 -21.18
CA ILE A 209 -8.41 19.72 -21.16
C ILE A 209 -8.69 19.25 -22.58
N ARG A 210 -9.19 20.12 -23.47
CA ARG A 210 -9.46 19.77 -24.88
C ARG A 210 -8.20 19.30 -25.62
N ALA A 211 -7.06 19.92 -25.35
CA ALA A 211 -5.79 19.53 -25.93
C ALA A 211 -5.34 18.14 -25.44
N ALA A 212 -5.63 17.79 -24.19
CA ALA A 212 -5.29 16.51 -23.57
C ALA A 212 -6.17 15.33 -24.04
N LEU A 213 -7.41 15.58 -24.52
CA LEU A 213 -8.34 14.52 -24.93
C LEU A 213 -7.83 13.60 -26.06
N VAL A 214 -6.75 14.00 -26.75
CA VAL A 214 -6.12 13.16 -27.77
C VAL A 214 -5.48 11.90 -27.18
N ARG A 215 -5.09 11.93 -25.91
CA ARG A 215 -4.35 10.83 -25.28
C ARG A 215 -4.69 10.58 -23.81
N ALA A 216 -5.09 11.58 -23.02
CA ALA A 216 -5.44 11.36 -21.63
C ALA A 216 -6.56 10.31 -21.50
N ASP A 217 -6.45 9.42 -20.50
CA ASP A 217 -7.47 8.42 -20.18
C ASP A 217 -8.29 8.83 -18.96
N LEU A 218 -7.81 9.83 -18.19
CA LEU A 218 -8.44 10.41 -17.02
C LEU A 218 -8.19 11.94 -16.99
N ILE A 219 -9.21 12.74 -16.67
CA ILE A 219 -9.08 14.18 -16.43
C ILE A 219 -9.23 14.49 -14.94
N LEU A 220 -8.28 15.23 -14.39
CA LEU A 220 -8.31 15.83 -13.05
C LEU A 220 -8.28 17.35 -13.21
N SER A 221 -9.10 18.17 -12.54
CA SER A 221 -10.38 17.81 -11.93
C SER A 221 -11.52 18.65 -12.50
N LEU A 222 -12.70 18.04 -12.58
CA LEU A 222 -13.91 18.71 -13.06
C LEU A 222 -14.71 19.32 -11.91
N GLN A 223 -15.23 20.54 -12.14
CA GLN A 223 -16.10 21.30 -11.26
C GLN A 223 -17.05 22.18 -12.06
N GLU A 224 -17.96 22.90 -11.39
CA GLU A 224 -19.07 23.60 -12.02
C GLU A 224 -18.68 24.63 -13.08
N GLU A 225 -17.48 25.20 -13.00
CA GLU A 225 -16.98 26.19 -13.95
C GLU A 225 -16.53 25.55 -15.28
N ASN A 226 -15.94 24.36 -15.24
CA ASN A 226 -15.37 23.70 -16.43
C ASN A 226 -16.30 22.63 -17.02
N ILE A 227 -17.16 21.97 -16.23
CA ILE A 227 -18.10 20.94 -16.71
C ILE A 227 -18.95 21.42 -17.89
N PRO A 228 -19.58 22.61 -17.89
CA PRO A 228 -20.39 23.08 -19.02
C PRO A 228 -19.61 23.23 -20.32
N GLN A 229 -18.30 23.47 -20.22
CA GLN A 229 -17.43 23.76 -21.35
C GLN A 229 -16.86 22.49 -21.98
N VAL A 230 -16.43 21.53 -21.15
CA VAL A 230 -15.69 20.34 -21.61
C VAL A 230 -16.41 19.02 -21.40
N GLY A 231 -17.47 18.96 -20.58
CA GLY A 231 -18.09 17.69 -20.18
C GLY A 231 -18.57 16.83 -21.34
N LYS A 232 -19.18 17.44 -22.37
CA LYS A 232 -19.60 16.73 -23.59
C LYS A 232 -18.42 16.23 -24.41
N ALA A 233 -17.33 17.00 -24.48
CA ALA A 233 -16.14 16.62 -25.23
C ALA A 233 -15.44 15.42 -24.57
N ILE A 234 -15.33 15.44 -23.23
CA ILE A 234 -14.82 14.32 -22.44
C ILE A 234 -15.68 13.07 -22.64
N ALA A 235 -17.01 13.23 -22.56
CA ALA A 235 -17.95 12.12 -22.78
C ALA A 235 -17.82 11.52 -24.19
N ASN A 236 -17.72 12.35 -25.22
CA ASN A 236 -17.54 11.90 -26.61
C ASN A 236 -16.21 11.19 -26.83
N ALA A 237 -15.16 11.58 -26.09
CA ALA A 237 -13.86 10.92 -26.12
C ALA A 237 -13.83 9.61 -25.31
N GLY A 238 -14.86 9.32 -24.51
CA GLY A 238 -14.91 8.13 -23.66
C GLY A 238 -13.94 8.19 -22.47
N ILE A 239 -13.49 9.37 -22.08
CA ILE A 239 -12.48 9.59 -21.06
C ILE A 239 -13.12 9.65 -19.66
N ALA A 240 -12.46 9.08 -18.67
CA ALA A 240 -12.90 9.14 -17.28
C ALA A 240 -12.59 10.52 -16.66
N ALA A 241 -13.29 10.89 -15.60
CA ALA A 241 -13.04 12.15 -14.91
C ALA A 241 -13.12 12.04 -13.39
N VAL A 242 -12.18 12.70 -12.70
CA VAL A 242 -12.29 13.03 -11.28
C VAL A 242 -13.11 14.31 -11.12
N VAL A 243 -14.09 14.28 -10.24
CA VAL A 243 -14.96 15.43 -9.93
C VAL A 243 -14.70 15.88 -8.51
N VAL A 244 -14.53 17.18 -8.32
CA VAL A 244 -14.26 17.83 -7.03
C VAL A 244 -15.40 18.79 -6.66
N PRO A 245 -15.59 19.12 -5.36
CA PRO A 245 -16.42 20.24 -4.94
C PRO A 245 -15.77 21.59 -5.27
N GLY A 246 -16.61 22.61 -5.48
CA GLY A 246 -16.22 24.02 -5.64
C GLY A 246 -17.14 24.91 -4.79
N GLN A 247 -17.74 25.93 -5.42
CA GLN A 247 -18.95 26.59 -4.92
C GLN A 247 -20.14 25.63 -4.84
N ASN A 248 -20.24 24.70 -5.80
CA ASN A 248 -21.18 23.60 -5.76
C ASN A 248 -20.65 22.44 -4.91
N SER A 249 -21.57 21.69 -4.30
CA SER A 249 -21.21 20.46 -3.61
C SER A 249 -20.77 19.37 -4.60
N LEU A 250 -19.92 18.46 -4.13
CA LEU A 250 -19.47 17.31 -4.92
C LEU A 250 -20.64 16.57 -5.57
N ALA A 251 -21.73 16.33 -4.83
CA ALA A 251 -22.92 15.65 -5.36
C ALA A 251 -23.57 16.40 -6.53
N LYS A 252 -23.61 17.75 -6.49
CA LYS A 252 -24.11 18.57 -7.60
C LYS A 252 -23.18 18.49 -8.81
N ASN A 253 -21.87 18.62 -8.59
CA ASN A 253 -20.89 18.55 -9.68
C ASN A 253 -20.88 17.18 -10.34
N THR A 254 -20.98 16.09 -9.57
CA THR A 254 -21.08 14.74 -10.12
C THR A 254 -22.36 14.54 -10.92
N ALA A 255 -23.49 15.11 -10.47
CA ALA A 255 -24.74 15.08 -11.24
C ALA A 255 -24.64 15.88 -12.55
N MET A 256 -23.97 17.03 -12.54
CA MET A 256 -23.69 17.83 -13.74
C MET A 256 -22.79 17.09 -14.73
N ALA A 257 -21.69 16.50 -14.26
CA ALA A 257 -20.78 15.71 -15.09
C ALA A 257 -21.49 14.51 -15.74
N LYS A 258 -22.35 13.82 -14.97
CA LYS A 258 -23.20 12.75 -15.49
C LYS A 258 -24.21 13.25 -16.52
N ALA A 259 -24.85 14.39 -16.28
CA ALA A 259 -25.80 15.00 -17.22
C ALA A 259 -25.11 15.46 -18.52
N ALA A 260 -23.81 15.78 -18.47
CA ALA A 260 -22.99 16.04 -19.64
C ALA A 260 -22.62 14.78 -20.45
N GLY A 261 -22.94 13.58 -19.94
CA GLY A 261 -22.76 12.30 -20.61
C GLY A 261 -21.56 11.48 -20.14
N ILE A 262 -20.79 11.95 -19.16
CA ILE A 262 -19.61 11.23 -18.66
C ILE A 262 -20.07 10.00 -17.85
N SER A 263 -19.70 8.81 -18.32
CA SER A 263 -20.10 7.54 -17.69
C SER A 263 -19.13 7.07 -16.60
N CYS A 264 -17.85 7.39 -16.74
CA CYS A 264 -16.77 6.93 -15.87
C CYS A 264 -16.35 8.08 -14.93
N LEU A 265 -17.00 8.16 -13.77
CA LEU A 265 -16.78 9.24 -12.80
C LEU A 265 -16.14 8.72 -11.52
N VAL A 266 -15.14 9.46 -11.04
CA VAL A 266 -14.50 9.30 -9.74
C VAL A 266 -14.81 10.55 -8.91
N ALA A 267 -15.08 10.36 -7.62
CA ALA A 267 -15.45 11.45 -6.72
C ALA A 267 -14.31 11.76 -5.76
N ASP A 268 -13.84 13.01 -5.74
CA ASP A 268 -12.84 13.50 -4.79
C ASP A 268 -13.48 14.53 -3.84
N PRO A 269 -13.68 14.18 -2.55
CA PRO A 269 -14.12 15.12 -1.51
C PRO A 269 -13.12 16.20 -1.09
N LEU A 270 -11.90 16.17 -1.64
CA LEU A 270 -10.73 16.98 -1.32
C LEU A 270 -10.18 16.72 0.08
N LEU A 271 -9.04 16.06 0.13
CA LEU A 271 -8.24 15.93 1.35
C LEU A 271 -7.47 17.23 1.59
N ARG A 272 -7.57 17.75 2.83
CA ARG A 272 -6.90 19.01 3.21
C ARG A 272 -5.57 18.76 3.93
N PRO A 273 -4.63 19.73 3.91
CA PRO A 273 -3.35 19.60 4.60
C PRO A 273 -3.49 19.34 6.10
N ALA A 274 -2.54 18.57 6.65
CA ALA A 274 -2.42 18.46 8.10
C ALA A 274 -2.12 19.83 8.72
N GLY A 275 -2.69 20.11 9.89
CA GLY A 275 -2.70 21.45 10.48
C GLY A 275 -3.70 22.43 9.85
N SER A 276 -4.24 22.15 8.66
CA SER A 276 -5.18 23.03 7.93
C SER A 276 -6.46 22.30 7.50
N GLY A 277 -7.11 21.61 8.44
CA GLY A 277 -8.44 21.05 8.23
C GLY A 277 -8.50 19.59 7.76
N LEU A 278 -7.39 18.84 7.77
CA LEU A 278 -7.35 17.40 7.48
C LEU A 278 -8.46 16.61 8.19
N VAL A 279 -8.55 16.69 9.52
CA VAL A 279 -9.54 15.93 10.33
C VAL A 279 -10.98 16.27 9.92
N ALA A 280 -11.23 17.52 9.55
CA ALA A 280 -12.55 17.94 9.06
C ALA A 280 -12.84 17.34 7.67
N SER A 281 -11.86 17.37 6.77
CA SER A 281 -12.00 16.83 5.41
C SER A 281 -12.20 15.31 5.37
N LEU A 282 -11.58 14.55 6.28
CA LEU A 282 -11.75 13.09 6.39
C LEU A 282 -13.21 12.67 6.56
N LYS A 283 -14.05 13.51 7.19
CA LYS A 283 -15.47 13.22 7.36
C LYS A 283 -16.24 13.17 6.04
N ASN A 284 -15.70 13.74 4.95
CA ASN A 284 -16.33 13.74 3.65
C ASN A 284 -16.06 12.45 2.86
N PHE A 285 -15.08 11.64 3.28
CA PHE A 285 -14.76 10.33 2.71
C PHE A 285 -15.69 9.24 3.28
N LYS A 286 -16.94 9.26 2.82
CA LYS A 286 -17.97 8.27 3.20
C LYS A 286 -18.22 7.30 2.06
N LYS A 287 -18.87 6.17 2.37
CA LYS A 287 -19.32 5.21 1.35
C LYS A 287 -20.11 5.95 0.26
N SER A 288 -19.58 5.90 -0.96
CA SER A 288 -20.11 6.59 -2.14
C SER A 288 -20.59 5.58 -3.18
N ARG A 289 -21.45 6.03 -4.09
CA ARG A 289 -21.81 5.27 -5.30
C ARG A 289 -20.67 5.28 -6.34
N TYR A 290 -19.79 6.27 -6.24
CA TYR A 290 -18.65 6.44 -7.13
C TYR A 290 -17.37 6.01 -6.40
N PRO A 291 -16.37 5.49 -7.13
CA PRO A 291 -15.02 5.33 -6.61
C PRO A 291 -14.54 6.64 -6.00
N LEU A 292 -13.81 6.56 -4.88
CA LEU A 292 -13.25 7.72 -4.21
C LEU A 292 -11.80 7.92 -4.63
N PHE A 293 -11.42 9.18 -4.81
CA PHE A 293 -10.04 9.62 -5.02
C PHE A 293 -9.61 10.56 -3.90
N PHE A 294 -8.32 10.59 -3.60
CA PHE A 294 -7.72 11.59 -2.73
C PHE A 294 -6.25 11.81 -3.11
N GLY A 295 -5.82 13.07 -3.10
CA GLY A 295 -4.41 13.43 -3.19
C GLY A 295 -3.70 13.19 -1.85
N ALA A 296 -2.83 12.18 -1.78
CA ALA A 296 -2.05 11.91 -0.57
C ALA A 296 -1.03 13.03 -0.27
N GLY A 297 -0.46 13.64 -1.32
CA GLY A 297 0.50 14.74 -1.22
C GLY A 297 -0.07 15.99 -0.52
N ASN A 298 -1.37 16.26 -0.67
CA ASN A 298 -2.05 17.39 -0.03
C ASN A 298 -1.87 17.39 1.49
N VAL A 299 -1.76 16.21 2.12
CA VAL A 299 -1.61 16.10 3.58
C VAL A 299 -0.33 16.78 4.06
N THR A 300 0.75 16.67 3.28
CA THR A 300 2.09 17.14 3.64
C THR A 300 2.45 18.49 3.01
N GLU A 301 1.57 19.09 2.22
CA GLU A 301 1.84 20.31 1.45
C GLU A 301 2.26 21.53 2.30
N LEU A 302 1.90 21.53 3.59
CA LEU A 302 2.28 22.59 4.56
C LEU A 302 3.35 22.16 5.56
N PHE A 303 4.05 21.06 5.29
CA PHE A 303 5.16 20.55 6.09
C PHE A 303 6.48 20.70 5.32
N ASP A 304 7.55 21.00 6.07
CA ASP A 304 8.95 20.99 5.63
C ASP A 304 9.60 19.66 6.01
#